data_AF-H3CBJ8-F1
#
_entry.id   AF-H3CBJ8-F1
#
_cell.length_a   1.000
_cell.length_b   1.000
_cell.length_c   1.000
_cell.angle_alpha   90.00
_cell.angle_beta   90.00
_cell.angle_gamma   90.00
#
_symmetry.space_group_name_H-M   'P 1'
#
loop_
_entity.id
_entity.type
_entity.pdbx_description
1 polymer ?
#
loop_
_entity_poly.entity_id
_entity_poly.type
_entity_poly.pdbx_seq_one_letter_code
_entity_poly.pdbx_strand_id
1 'polypeptide(L)'
;LLGKMSYMVHLRLAGEVEESVPVQTAFSVGKIQVSLRKKGRTKWTDLGQALDFHNTFVLKKERAPHYCDGVLVSKTEVNHNTLIFRVKLPPGTIRHVPVGRHVYLKALVEDAELVRPYTPVDQSLTASPQETDLFLMVKVYPDGVFSSYLSALHIVENPGDRVLVSGPEGAFSLRPLRDVTHLYLLAAGTGLTPMTRLISLATQEMENISRKTTLLFFNRGEEDILWRGELDQLA
;
A
#
# COMPACT_ATOMS: atom_id res chain seq x y z
N LEU A 1 -21.16 -7.80 7.02
CA LEU A 1 -21.77 -6.90 6.01
C LEU A 1 -20.91 -5.66 5.74
N LEU A 2 -20.48 -4.90 6.74
CA LEU A 2 -19.73 -3.63 6.55
C LEU A 2 -18.44 -3.73 5.71
N GLY A 3 -17.64 -4.80 5.84
CA GLY A 3 -16.38 -4.95 5.08
C GLY A 3 -16.53 -5.15 3.56
N LYS A 4 -17.76 -5.28 3.05
CA LYS A 4 -18.07 -5.41 1.63
C LYS A 4 -18.71 -4.16 1.04
N MET A 5 -19.05 -3.18 1.86
CA MET A 5 -19.66 -1.92 1.44
C MET A 5 -18.59 -0.83 1.34
N SER A 6 -18.85 0.17 0.52
CA SER A 6 -18.00 1.35 0.37
C SER A 6 -18.87 2.60 0.43
N TYR A 7 -18.53 3.51 1.34
CA TYR A 7 -19.11 4.84 1.41
C TYR A 7 -18.17 5.85 0.75
N MET A 8 -18.70 6.75 -0.08
CA MET A 8 -17.88 7.74 -0.78
C MET A 8 -18.39 9.16 -0.56
N VAL A 9 -17.47 10.03 -0.15
CA VAL A 9 -17.63 11.48 -0.14
C VAL A 9 -16.79 12.03 -1.28
N HIS A 10 -17.44 12.60 -2.29
CA HIS A 10 -16.77 13.15 -3.48
C HIS A 10 -17.23 14.58 -3.71
N LEU A 11 -16.35 15.55 -3.47
CA LEU A 11 -16.67 16.97 -3.50
C LEU A 11 -15.57 17.74 -4.24
N ARG A 12 -15.98 18.68 -5.08
CA ARG A 12 -15.13 19.80 -5.50
C ARG A 12 -15.28 20.91 -4.46
N LEU A 13 -14.24 21.14 -3.67
CA LEU A 13 -14.27 22.11 -2.58
C LEU A 13 -14.51 23.54 -3.09
N ALA A 14 -15.13 24.38 -2.26
CA ALA A 14 -15.45 25.78 -2.59
C ALA A 14 -14.22 26.68 -2.79
N GLY A 15 -13.03 26.22 -2.40
CA GLY A 15 -11.78 26.93 -2.64
C GLY A 15 -10.57 26.04 -2.38
N GLU A 16 -9.39 26.59 -2.66
CA GLU A 16 -8.13 25.87 -2.48
C GLU A 16 -7.80 25.59 -1.02
N VAL A 17 -7.22 24.41 -0.79
CA VAL A 17 -6.71 23.95 0.49
C VAL A 17 -5.22 23.61 0.35
N GLU A 18 -4.50 23.64 1.47
CA GLU A 18 -3.13 23.16 1.55
C GLU A 18 -3.06 21.65 1.26
N GLU A 19 -1.89 21.18 0.83
CA GLU A 19 -1.65 19.78 0.51
C GLU A 19 -1.60 18.87 1.74
N SER A 20 -1.41 19.43 2.94
CA SER A 20 -1.44 18.66 4.18
C SER A 20 -2.89 18.36 4.58
N VAL A 21 -3.21 17.07 4.69
CA VAL A 21 -4.56 16.59 4.98
C VAL A 21 -4.54 15.69 6.23
N PRO A 22 -4.46 16.24 7.46
CA PRO A 22 -4.50 15.41 8.66
C PRO A 22 -5.80 14.59 8.74
N VAL A 23 -5.67 13.28 8.95
CA VAL A 23 -6.79 12.35 9.16
C VAL A 23 -6.71 11.77 10.55
N GLN A 24 -7.82 11.85 11.28
CA GLN A 24 -7.94 11.31 12.64
C GLN A 24 -9.11 10.32 12.69
N THR A 25 -8.91 9.19 13.34
CA THR A 25 -9.93 8.15 13.49
C THR A 25 -10.23 7.87 14.95
N ALA A 26 -11.50 7.94 15.34
CA ALA A 26 -11.97 7.52 16.67
C ALA A 26 -12.70 6.18 16.54
N PHE A 27 -11.94 5.09 16.73
CA PHE A 27 -12.42 3.72 16.50
C PHE A 27 -13.60 3.31 17.36
N SER A 28 -13.68 3.80 18.60
CA SER A 28 -14.76 3.48 19.55
C SER A 28 -16.15 3.87 19.04
N VAL A 29 -16.22 4.90 18.19
CA VAL A 29 -17.47 5.46 17.64
C VAL A 29 -17.51 5.43 16.11
N GLY A 30 -16.50 4.85 15.45
CA GLY A 30 -16.40 4.78 13.99
C GLY A 30 -16.29 6.14 13.28
N LYS A 31 -15.82 7.19 13.97
CA LYS A 31 -15.70 8.54 13.38
C LYS A 31 -14.37 8.68 12.63
N ILE A 32 -14.43 9.23 11.42
CA ILE A 32 -13.26 9.67 10.64
C ILE A 32 -13.37 11.19 10.50
N GLN A 33 -12.30 11.91 10.87
CA GLN A 33 -12.21 13.36 10.74
C GLN A 33 -11.08 13.69 9.77
N VAL A 34 -11.42 14.37 8.67
CA VAL A 34 -10.46 14.89 7.69
C VAL A 34 -10.37 16.40 7.90
N SER A 35 -9.19 16.89 8.24
CA SER A 35 -8.96 18.31 8.49
C SER A 35 -8.26 18.93 7.28
N LEU A 36 -8.86 19.96 6.70
CA LEU A 36 -8.30 20.68 5.54
C LEU A 36 -8.04 22.13 5.93
N ARG A 37 -6.84 22.63 5.64
CA ARG A 37 -6.50 24.04 5.84
C ARG A 37 -6.73 24.82 4.56
N LYS A 38 -7.52 25.89 4.62
CA LYS A 38 -7.76 26.78 3.47
C LYS A 38 -6.51 27.58 3.15
N LYS A 39 -6.18 27.74 1.86
CA LYS A 39 -5.13 28.68 1.44
C LYS A 39 -5.58 30.14 1.57
N GLY A 40 -6.86 30.39 1.32
CA GLY A 40 -7.48 31.72 1.44
C GLY A 40 -8.07 31.99 2.83
N ARG A 41 -8.22 33.27 3.18
CA ARG A 41 -8.85 33.72 4.44
C ARG A 41 -10.38 33.85 4.35
N THR A 42 -10.95 33.67 3.17
CA THR A 42 -12.37 33.85 2.91
C THR A 42 -13.21 32.80 3.62
N LYS A 43 -14.28 33.24 4.29
CA LYS A 43 -15.29 32.32 4.85
C LYS A 43 -15.99 31.60 3.71
N TRP A 44 -16.19 30.29 3.86
CA TRP A 44 -16.98 29.53 2.91
C TRP A 44 -18.41 29.49 3.42
N THR A 45 -19.38 29.73 2.53
CA THR A 45 -20.82 29.62 2.80
C THR A 45 -21.29 28.17 2.77
N ASP A 46 -20.58 27.32 2.04
CA ASP A 46 -20.80 25.89 1.89
C ASP A 46 -19.45 25.15 1.69
N LEU A 47 -19.46 23.82 1.62
CA LEU A 47 -18.23 23.03 1.48
C LEU A 47 -17.72 22.97 0.02
N GLY A 48 -18.60 23.20 -0.95
CA GLY A 48 -18.36 23.04 -2.38
C GLY A 48 -19.45 22.23 -3.09
N GLN A 49 -19.14 21.81 -4.31
CA GLN A 49 -20.06 21.12 -5.21
C GLN A 49 -19.91 19.60 -5.10
N ALA A 50 -21.04 18.89 -4.98
CA ALA A 50 -21.07 17.44 -5.09
C ALA A 50 -20.69 16.95 -6.48
N LEU A 51 -19.82 15.94 -6.52
CA LEU A 51 -19.40 15.25 -7.74
C LEU A 51 -20.09 13.89 -7.84
N ASP A 52 -19.82 13.17 -8.93
CA ASP A 52 -20.43 11.87 -9.18
C ASP A 52 -20.23 10.92 -8.01
N PHE A 53 -21.32 10.22 -7.68
CA PHE A 53 -21.40 9.25 -6.58
C PHE A 53 -21.10 9.83 -5.18
N HIS A 54 -21.19 11.15 -4.99
CA HIS A 54 -21.16 11.77 -3.67
C HIS A 54 -22.24 11.19 -2.74
N ASN A 55 -21.87 10.91 -1.49
CA ASN A 55 -22.75 10.38 -0.44
C ASN A 55 -23.41 9.03 -0.80
N THR A 56 -22.73 8.21 -1.60
CA THR A 56 -23.23 6.87 -1.96
C THR A 56 -22.70 5.79 -1.03
N PHE A 57 -23.53 4.78 -0.75
CA PHE A 57 -23.15 3.58 0.02
C PHE A 57 -23.53 2.33 -0.77
N VAL A 58 -22.56 1.72 -1.45
CA VAL A 58 -22.77 0.61 -2.39
C VAL A 58 -21.82 -0.55 -2.11
N LEU A 59 -22.00 -1.69 -2.78
CA LEU A 59 -21.04 -2.79 -2.65
C LEU A 59 -19.69 -2.36 -3.24
N LYS A 60 -18.58 -2.70 -2.57
CA LYS A 60 -17.23 -2.35 -3.03
C LYS A 60 -16.99 -2.82 -4.47
N LYS A 61 -17.46 -4.02 -4.83
CA LYS A 61 -17.33 -4.59 -6.18
C LYS A 61 -18.07 -3.81 -7.28
N GLU A 62 -19.03 -2.96 -6.90
CA GLU A 62 -19.79 -2.11 -7.83
C GLU A 62 -19.09 -0.77 -8.05
N ARG A 63 -18.03 -0.45 -7.28
CA ARG A 63 -17.19 0.71 -7.53
C ARG A 63 -16.07 0.35 -8.49
N ALA A 64 -15.91 1.17 -9.53
CA ALA A 64 -14.73 1.12 -10.35
C ALA A 64 -13.47 1.37 -9.49
N PRO A 65 -12.35 0.65 -9.74
CA PRO A 65 -11.10 0.92 -9.05
C PRO A 65 -10.64 2.36 -9.31
N HIS A 66 -10.45 3.12 -8.23
CA HIS A 66 -9.85 4.44 -8.32
C HIS A 66 -8.32 4.31 -8.38
N TYR A 67 -7.72 4.94 -9.38
CA TYR A 67 -6.27 5.06 -9.54
C TYR A 67 -5.83 6.49 -9.25
N CYS A 68 -4.65 6.65 -8.67
CA CYS A 68 -3.95 7.93 -8.65
C CYS A 68 -2.55 7.75 -9.25
N ASP A 69 -1.96 8.85 -9.69
CA ASP A 69 -0.56 8.85 -10.11
C ASP A 69 0.36 8.50 -8.95
N GLY A 70 1.39 7.72 -9.21
CA GLY A 70 2.51 7.46 -8.31
C GLY A 70 3.81 7.78 -9.03
N VAL A 71 4.72 8.45 -8.33
CA VAL A 71 6.07 8.75 -8.84
C VAL A 71 7.09 7.88 -8.13
N LEU A 72 8.04 7.36 -8.88
CA LEU A 72 9.12 6.55 -8.32
C LEU A 72 10.20 7.46 -7.72
N VAL A 73 10.47 7.31 -6.43
CA VAL A 73 11.39 8.16 -5.67
C VAL A 73 12.72 7.47 -5.38
N SER A 74 12.72 6.15 -5.23
CA SER A 74 13.96 5.38 -5.07
C SER A 74 13.79 3.92 -5.48
N LYS A 75 14.91 3.28 -5.81
CA LYS A 75 15.04 1.84 -6.01
C LYS A 75 16.15 1.35 -5.08
N THR A 76 15.85 0.36 -4.25
CA THR A 76 16.82 -0.26 -3.35
C THR A 76 16.98 -1.71 -3.75
N GLU A 77 18.20 -2.15 -4.03
CA GLU A 77 18.48 -3.55 -4.33
C GLU A 77 18.30 -4.41 -3.08
N VAL A 78 17.61 -5.54 -3.22
CA VAL A 78 17.48 -6.58 -2.17
C VAL A 78 18.45 -7.72 -2.47
N ASN A 79 18.53 -8.12 -3.74
CA ASN A 79 19.49 -9.09 -4.25
C ASN A 79 19.70 -8.85 -5.76
N HIS A 80 20.35 -9.81 -6.43
CA HIS A 80 20.72 -9.74 -7.84
C HIS A 80 19.58 -9.48 -8.84
N ASN A 81 18.31 -9.73 -8.49
CA ASN A 81 17.17 -9.50 -9.39
C ASN A 81 15.91 -8.99 -8.69
N THR A 82 15.99 -8.54 -7.44
CA THR A 82 14.84 -8.04 -6.69
C THR A 82 15.14 -6.67 -6.13
N LEU A 83 14.23 -5.73 -6.34
CA LEU A 83 14.35 -4.36 -5.85
C LEU A 83 13.11 -3.97 -5.02
N ILE A 84 13.31 -3.05 -4.08
CA ILE A 84 12.24 -2.32 -3.42
C ILE A 84 12.08 -0.98 -4.13
N PHE A 85 10.90 -0.77 -4.71
CA PHE A 85 10.50 0.47 -5.35
C PHE A 85 9.73 1.33 -4.34
N ARG A 86 10.21 2.54 -4.08
CA ARG A 86 9.53 3.54 -3.24
C ARG A 86 8.70 4.46 -4.14
N VAL A 87 7.39 4.30 -4.10
CA VAL A 87 6.43 5.08 -4.88
C VAL A 87 5.75 6.10 -3.98
N LYS A 88 5.91 7.38 -4.30
CA LYS A 88 5.23 8.48 -3.59
C LYS A 88 3.94 8.83 -4.32
N LEU A 89 2.87 8.95 -3.54
CA LEU A 89 1.56 9.37 -4.05
C LEU A 89 1.47 10.91 -4.10
N PRO A 90 0.49 11.49 -4.83
CA PRO A 90 0.38 12.92 -4.99
C PRO A 90 0.12 13.57 -3.63
N PRO A 91 0.64 14.79 -3.39
CA PRO A 91 0.38 15.51 -2.15
C PRO A 91 -1.12 15.59 -1.83
N GLY A 92 -1.48 15.48 -0.55
CA GLY A 92 -2.87 15.38 -0.10
C GLY A 92 -3.50 13.99 -0.22
N THR A 93 -2.79 13.01 -0.79
CA THR A 93 -3.24 11.61 -0.81
C THR A 93 -2.80 10.89 0.44
N ILE A 94 -3.76 10.36 1.21
CA ILE A 94 -3.50 9.39 2.27
C ILE A 94 -4.04 8.04 1.84
N ARG A 95 -3.18 7.03 1.82
CA ARG A 95 -3.53 5.68 1.43
C ARG A 95 -3.02 4.66 2.43
N HIS A 96 -3.93 4.14 3.24
CA HIS A 96 -3.64 2.99 4.07
C HIS A 96 -3.92 1.70 3.29
N VAL A 97 -2.88 0.89 3.04
CA VAL A 97 -3.04 -0.48 2.54
C VAL A 97 -2.99 -1.44 3.72
N PRO A 98 -4.10 -2.11 4.07
CA PRO A 98 -4.11 -3.08 5.17
C PRO A 98 -3.14 -4.24 4.94
N VAL A 99 -2.63 -4.82 6.03
CA VAL A 99 -1.76 -6.01 5.95
C VAL A 99 -2.44 -7.16 5.21
N GLY A 100 -1.67 -7.85 4.36
CA GLY A 100 -2.12 -8.96 3.51
C GLY A 100 -2.96 -8.54 2.30
N ARG A 101 -3.12 -7.23 2.05
CA ARG A 101 -3.78 -6.70 0.85
C ARG A 101 -2.75 -6.15 -0.15
N HIS A 102 -3.16 -6.05 -1.39
CA HIS A 102 -2.33 -5.56 -2.50
C HIS A 102 -2.93 -4.30 -3.11
N VAL A 103 -2.14 -3.63 -3.94
CA VAL A 103 -2.62 -2.62 -4.88
C VAL A 103 -2.34 -3.08 -6.30
N TYR A 104 -3.08 -2.57 -7.26
CA TYR A 104 -2.75 -2.71 -8.67
C TYR A 104 -1.88 -1.53 -9.10
N LEU A 105 -0.77 -1.86 -9.75
CA LEU A 105 -0.02 -0.92 -10.57
C LEU A 105 -0.49 -1.04 -12.01
N LYS A 106 -0.65 0.11 -12.66
CA LYS A 106 -1.10 0.22 -14.03
C LYS A 106 -0.21 1.18 -14.82
N ALA A 107 0.17 0.76 -16.02
CA ALA A 107 1.03 1.53 -16.91
C ALA A 107 0.68 1.24 -18.38
N LEU A 108 0.96 2.22 -19.25
CA LEU A 108 0.89 2.06 -20.70
C LEU A 108 2.29 1.71 -21.21
N VAL A 109 2.46 0.52 -21.76
CA VAL A 109 3.74 0.03 -22.28
C VAL A 109 3.50 -0.44 -23.71
N GLU A 110 4.20 0.15 -24.69
CA GLU A 110 4.04 -0.20 -26.12
C GLU A 110 2.57 -0.17 -26.57
N ASP A 111 1.84 0.89 -26.20
CA ASP A 111 0.40 1.08 -26.45
C ASP A 111 -0.54 0.05 -25.81
N ALA A 112 -0.02 -0.87 -24.98
CA ALA A 112 -0.80 -1.81 -24.20
C ALA A 112 -0.94 -1.36 -22.75
N GLU A 113 -2.18 -1.31 -22.23
CA GLU A 113 -2.42 -1.09 -20.81
C GLU A 113 -2.12 -2.38 -20.03
N LEU A 114 -1.10 -2.33 -19.19
CA LEU A 114 -0.72 -3.44 -18.34
C LEU A 114 -1.11 -3.15 -16.90
N VAL A 115 -1.71 -4.14 -16.24
CA VAL A 115 -2.13 -4.06 -14.84
C VAL A 115 -1.56 -5.26 -14.08
N ARG A 116 -0.87 -5.01 -12.97
CA ARG A 116 -0.30 -6.07 -12.12
C ARG A 116 -0.50 -5.78 -10.63
N PRO A 117 -0.91 -6.77 -9.82
CA PRO A 117 -1.01 -6.61 -8.38
C PRO A 117 0.36 -6.70 -7.73
N TYR A 118 0.60 -5.85 -6.73
CA TYR A 118 1.79 -5.91 -5.87
C TYR A 118 1.37 -5.70 -4.41
N THR A 119 1.93 -6.53 -3.54
CA THR A 119 1.68 -6.44 -2.09
C THR A 119 2.70 -5.48 -1.48
N PRO A 120 2.25 -4.39 -0.82
CA PRO A 120 3.18 -3.47 -0.19
C PRO A 120 3.91 -4.11 0.98
N VAL A 121 5.20 -3.80 1.07
CA VAL A 121 6.08 -4.13 2.18
C VAL A 121 6.39 -2.85 2.95
N ASP A 122 7.06 -2.99 4.10
CA ASP A 122 7.68 -1.84 4.77
C ASP A 122 9.10 -1.60 4.18
N GLN A 123 9.75 -0.50 4.52
CA GLN A 123 11.09 -0.18 4.00
C GLN A 123 12.14 -1.24 4.37
N SER A 124 12.01 -1.82 5.56
CA SER A 124 12.72 -3.00 6.05
C SER A 124 11.77 -3.77 6.95
N LEU A 125 12.14 -4.99 7.34
CA LEU A 125 11.34 -5.86 8.21
C LEU A 125 11.18 -5.30 9.63
N THR A 126 12.10 -4.40 10.04
CA THR A 126 12.14 -3.74 11.35
C THR A 126 11.72 -2.27 11.33
N ALA A 127 11.45 -1.70 10.15
CA ALA A 127 11.04 -0.31 10.04
C ALA A 127 9.66 -0.10 10.65
N SER A 128 9.46 1.06 11.28
CA SER A 128 8.11 1.53 11.60
C SER A 128 7.39 1.93 10.31
N PRO A 129 6.07 1.72 10.22
CA PRO A 129 5.31 2.09 9.03
C PRO A 129 5.44 3.59 8.75
N GLN A 130 6.00 3.97 7.60
CA GLN A 130 5.89 5.34 7.09
C GLN A 130 4.55 5.44 6.35
N GLU A 131 3.65 6.30 6.80
CA GLU A 131 2.24 6.25 6.43
C GLU A 131 1.90 6.80 5.03
N THR A 132 2.86 7.40 4.32
CA THR A 132 2.59 8.16 3.08
C THR A 132 3.09 7.51 1.80
N ASP A 133 4.22 6.81 1.84
CA ASP A 133 4.84 6.22 0.66
C ASP A 133 4.55 4.72 0.56
N LEU A 134 4.54 4.22 -0.67
CA LEU A 134 4.30 2.81 -0.97
C LEU A 134 5.62 2.12 -1.31
N PHE A 135 6.01 1.11 -0.54
CA PHE A 135 7.18 0.29 -0.85
C PHE A 135 6.75 -1.03 -1.46
N LEU A 136 7.29 -1.36 -2.64
CA LEU A 136 6.95 -2.56 -3.40
C LEU A 136 8.21 -3.37 -3.68
N MET A 137 8.32 -4.55 -3.10
CA MET A 137 9.41 -5.49 -3.39
C MET A 137 9.05 -6.33 -4.62
N VAL A 138 9.79 -6.14 -5.71
CA VAL A 138 9.50 -6.73 -7.02
C VAL A 138 10.73 -7.43 -7.57
N LYS A 139 10.58 -8.72 -7.89
CA LYS A 139 11.55 -9.48 -8.66
C LYS A 139 11.44 -9.09 -10.14
N VAL A 140 12.54 -8.67 -10.73
CA VAL A 140 12.66 -8.27 -12.13
C VAL A 140 13.00 -9.50 -12.96
N TYR A 141 12.10 -9.84 -13.86
CA TYR A 141 12.28 -10.91 -14.82
C TYR A 141 12.71 -10.29 -16.15
N PRO A 142 13.82 -10.73 -16.78
CA PRO A 142 14.26 -10.19 -18.07
C PRO A 142 13.15 -10.20 -19.13
N ASP A 143 12.40 -11.30 -19.20
CA ASP A 143 11.28 -11.49 -20.14
C ASP A 143 9.94 -10.92 -19.59
N GLY A 144 9.97 -10.29 -18.41
CA GLY A 144 8.78 -9.78 -17.73
C GLY A 144 8.47 -8.34 -18.12
N VAL A 145 7.50 -8.13 -18.99
CA VAL A 145 7.13 -6.80 -19.52
C VAL A 145 6.93 -5.73 -18.42
N PHE A 146 6.07 -6.01 -17.43
CA PHE A 146 5.77 -5.01 -16.39
C PHE A 146 6.93 -4.80 -15.40
N SER A 147 7.62 -5.88 -15.01
CA SER A 147 8.74 -5.77 -14.07
C SER A 147 9.94 -5.05 -14.68
N SER A 148 10.19 -5.28 -15.98
CA SER A 148 11.21 -4.58 -16.75
C SER A 148 10.84 -3.11 -16.94
N TYR A 149 9.56 -2.80 -17.23
CA TYR A 149 9.06 -1.42 -17.24
C TYR A 149 9.31 -0.72 -15.90
N LEU A 150 8.91 -1.32 -14.78
CA LEU A 150 9.15 -0.74 -13.45
C LEU A 150 10.65 -0.53 -13.18
N SER A 151 11.48 -1.50 -13.56
CA SER A 151 12.93 -1.42 -13.42
C SER A 151 13.54 -0.30 -14.29
N ALA A 152 12.94 0.00 -15.44
CA ALA A 152 13.38 1.07 -16.34
C ALA A 152 12.88 2.47 -15.96
N LEU A 153 11.83 2.58 -15.14
CA LEU A 153 11.26 3.88 -14.71
C LEU A 153 12.33 4.82 -14.15
N HIS A 154 12.35 6.07 -14.60
CA HIS A 154 13.26 7.07 -14.04
C HIS A 154 12.85 7.46 -12.61
N ILE A 155 13.84 7.69 -11.75
CA ILE A 155 13.62 8.30 -10.44
C ILE A 155 13.38 9.79 -10.68
N VAL A 156 12.22 10.31 -10.30
CA VAL A 156 11.84 11.70 -10.55
C VAL A 156 11.14 12.32 -9.34
N GLU A 157 11.48 13.57 -9.04
CA GLU A 157 10.76 14.39 -8.05
C GLU A 157 9.59 15.19 -8.67
N ASN A 158 9.55 15.28 -10.01
CA ASN A 158 8.62 16.06 -10.84
C ASN A 158 8.14 15.18 -12.04
N PRO A 159 7.16 15.59 -12.89
CA PRO A 159 6.19 14.69 -13.55
C PRO A 159 6.70 13.85 -14.75
N GLY A 160 7.83 13.15 -14.60
CA GLY A 160 8.30 12.13 -15.53
C GLY A 160 7.50 10.83 -15.44
N ASP A 161 8.11 9.70 -15.78
CA ASP A 161 7.45 8.39 -15.89
C ASP A 161 6.59 8.06 -14.65
N ARG A 162 5.28 7.91 -14.86
CA ARG A 162 4.30 7.64 -13.80
C ARG A 162 3.86 6.18 -13.81
N VAL A 163 3.43 5.72 -12.65
CA VAL A 163 2.65 4.49 -12.51
C VAL A 163 1.32 4.81 -11.84
N LEU A 164 0.23 4.30 -12.38
CA LEU A 164 -1.08 4.45 -11.75
C LEU A 164 -1.23 3.43 -10.63
N VAL A 165 -1.55 3.89 -9.43
CA VAL A 165 -1.69 3.06 -8.23
C VAL A 165 -3.16 3.00 -7.82
N SER A 166 -3.74 1.81 -7.71
CA SER A 166 -5.12 1.63 -7.26
C SER A 166 -5.28 1.81 -5.74
N GLY A 167 -6.54 1.86 -5.28
CA GLY A 167 -6.88 1.57 -3.89
C GLY A 167 -6.58 0.12 -3.49
N PRO A 168 -6.58 -0.21 -2.18
CA PRO A 168 -6.25 -1.54 -1.69
C PRO A 168 -7.32 -2.59 -2.04
N GLU A 169 -6.84 -3.76 -2.49
CA GLU A 169 -7.64 -4.91 -2.88
C GLU A 169 -7.21 -6.20 -2.16
N GLY A 170 -8.11 -7.17 -2.13
CA GLY A 170 -7.92 -8.45 -1.44
C GLY A 170 -8.83 -8.66 -0.23
N ALA A 171 -9.05 -9.94 0.10
CA ALA A 171 -9.99 -10.38 1.12
C ALA A 171 -9.32 -10.70 2.48
N PHE A 172 -7.99 -10.58 2.57
CA PHE A 172 -7.27 -10.89 3.80
C PHE A 172 -7.74 -10.01 4.97
N SER A 173 -7.79 -10.63 6.15
CA SER A 173 -8.26 -10.04 7.39
C SER A 173 -7.39 -10.54 8.53
N LEU A 174 -6.96 -9.64 9.40
CA LEU A 174 -6.22 -9.99 10.62
C LEU A 174 -7.10 -10.61 11.70
N ARG A 175 -8.44 -10.50 11.59
CA ARG A 175 -9.36 -10.98 12.64
C ARG A 175 -9.14 -12.44 13.05
N PRO A 176 -8.95 -13.40 12.12
CA PRO A 176 -8.70 -14.79 12.49
C PRO A 176 -7.37 -15.00 13.22
N LEU A 177 -6.44 -14.04 13.15
CA LEU A 177 -5.13 -14.15 13.78
C LEU A 177 -5.11 -13.65 15.23
N ARG A 178 -6.17 -12.99 15.70
CA ARG A 178 -6.22 -12.31 17.01
C ARG A 178 -5.83 -13.24 18.17
N ASP A 179 -6.40 -14.44 18.18
CA ASP A 179 -6.26 -15.40 19.29
C ASP A 179 -5.32 -16.56 18.94
N VAL A 180 -4.59 -16.45 17.83
CA VAL A 180 -3.63 -17.48 17.38
C VAL A 180 -2.36 -17.40 18.21
N THR A 181 -1.94 -18.52 18.78
CA THR A 181 -0.67 -18.65 19.52
C THR A 181 0.49 -19.14 18.65
N HIS A 182 0.18 -19.84 17.55
CA HIS A 182 1.16 -20.39 16.61
C HIS A 182 0.81 -19.97 15.18
N LEU A 183 1.68 -19.18 14.55
CA LEU A 183 1.51 -18.69 13.20
C LEU A 183 2.53 -19.37 12.28
N TYR A 184 2.05 -20.20 11.35
CA TYR A 184 2.88 -20.80 10.31
C TYR A 184 2.72 -20.01 9.01
N LEU A 185 3.84 -19.54 8.47
CA LEU A 185 3.91 -18.79 7.22
C LEU A 185 4.67 -19.63 6.20
N LEU A 186 4.07 -19.85 5.04
CA LEU A 186 4.68 -20.61 3.95
C LEU A 186 4.83 -19.68 2.75
N ALA A 187 6.07 -19.40 2.34
CA ALA A 187 6.37 -18.46 1.27
C ALA A 187 7.35 -19.06 0.27
N ALA A 188 7.23 -18.69 -1.01
CA ALA A 188 8.19 -19.04 -2.05
C ALA A 188 8.55 -17.81 -2.88
N GLY A 189 9.85 -17.49 -3.03
CA GLY A 189 10.32 -16.28 -3.70
C GLY A 189 9.60 -15.00 -3.23
N THR A 190 9.04 -14.22 -4.17
CA THR A 190 8.28 -12.99 -3.84
C THR A 190 6.96 -13.25 -3.10
N GLY A 191 6.58 -14.51 -2.89
CA GLY A 191 5.52 -14.90 -1.95
C GLY A 191 5.81 -14.50 -0.51
N LEU A 192 7.03 -14.07 -0.19
CA LEU A 192 7.38 -13.44 1.08
C LEU A 192 6.68 -12.09 1.28
N THR A 193 6.37 -11.33 0.23
CA THR A 193 5.85 -9.95 0.33
C THR A 193 4.59 -9.77 1.20
N PRO A 194 3.53 -10.60 1.12
CA PRO A 194 2.42 -10.52 2.08
C PRO A 194 2.79 -10.94 3.50
N MET A 195 3.86 -11.71 3.68
CA MET A 195 4.29 -12.24 4.98
C MET A 195 5.08 -11.22 5.78
N THR A 196 5.81 -10.29 5.14
CA THR A 196 6.71 -9.36 5.84
C THR A 196 5.99 -8.51 6.88
N ARG A 197 4.86 -7.89 6.50
CA ARG A 197 4.05 -7.07 7.41
C ARG A 197 3.31 -7.92 8.45
N LEU A 198 3.04 -9.20 8.15
CA LEU A 198 2.51 -10.15 9.15
C LEU A 198 3.58 -10.53 10.18
N ILE A 199 4.82 -10.75 9.75
CA ILE A 199 5.96 -11.01 10.62
C ILE A 199 6.15 -9.81 11.54
N SER A 200 6.27 -8.60 10.99
CA SER A 200 6.41 -7.36 11.78
C SER A 200 5.29 -7.19 12.81
N LEU A 201 4.02 -7.43 12.42
CA LEU A 201 2.88 -7.39 13.37
C LEU A 201 2.92 -8.50 14.42
N ALA A 202 3.43 -9.69 14.09
CA ALA A 202 3.49 -10.81 15.02
C ALA A 202 4.67 -10.71 15.99
N THR A 203 5.73 -10.00 15.61
CA THR A 203 6.93 -9.75 16.43
C THR A 203 6.83 -8.47 17.25
N GLN A 204 5.97 -7.52 16.88
CA GLN A 204 5.61 -6.40 17.75
C GLN A 204 4.89 -6.93 19.00
N GLU A 205 5.36 -6.55 20.19
CA GLU A 205 4.74 -6.94 21.45
C GLU A 205 3.28 -6.44 21.50
N MET A 206 2.33 -7.35 21.31
CA MET A 206 0.93 -7.12 21.69
C MET A 206 0.79 -7.50 23.16
N GLU A 207 0.27 -6.58 23.98
CA GLU A 207 0.00 -6.83 25.40
C GLU A 207 -0.72 -8.18 25.58
N ASN A 208 -0.08 -9.09 26.32
CA ASN A 208 -0.60 -10.38 26.80
C ASN A 208 -0.71 -11.56 25.81
N ILE A 209 -0.13 -11.51 24.60
CA ILE A 209 -0.05 -12.69 23.71
C ILE A 209 1.36 -12.86 23.13
N SER A 210 2.10 -13.85 23.63
CA SER A 210 3.31 -14.34 22.95
C SER A 210 2.89 -15.29 21.81
N ARG A 211 3.06 -14.83 20.56
CA ARG A 211 2.75 -15.62 19.36
C ARG A 211 4.04 -16.23 18.80
N LYS A 212 4.14 -17.55 18.79
CA LYS A 212 5.23 -18.26 18.12
C LYS A 212 4.99 -18.20 16.61
N THR A 213 5.90 -17.57 15.87
CA THR A 213 5.83 -17.47 14.41
C THR A 213 6.88 -18.36 13.78
N THR A 214 6.51 -19.12 12.75
CA THR A 214 7.42 -20.03 12.01
C THR A 214 7.26 -19.76 10.52
N LEU A 215 8.34 -19.33 9.87
CA LEU A 215 8.39 -19.12 8.43
C LEU A 215 9.11 -20.28 7.75
N LEU A 216 8.43 -20.94 6.81
CA LEU A 216 9.05 -21.85 5.85
C LEU A 216 9.19 -21.09 4.53
N PHE A 217 10.44 -20.74 4.17
CA PHE A 217 10.74 -19.90 3.01
C PHE A 217 11.52 -20.67 1.94
N PHE A 218 10.87 -20.94 0.81
CA PHE A 218 11.40 -21.72 -0.30
C PHE A 218 12.00 -20.82 -1.38
N ASN A 219 13.26 -21.06 -1.76
CA ASN A 219 13.97 -20.32 -2.80
C ASN A 219 14.79 -21.30 -3.68
N ARG A 220 15.23 -20.86 -4.87
CA ARG A 220 16.01 -21.73 -5.77
C ARG A 220 17.46 -21.87 -5.30
N GLY A 221 18.09 -20.75 -4.95
CA GLY A 221 19.43 -20.68 -4.36
C GLY A 221 19.46 -19.82 -3.10
N GLU A 222 20.59 -19.78 -2.42
CA GLU A 222 20.79 -18.92 -1.24
C GLU A 222 20.75 -17.43 -1.62
N GLU A 223 21.26 -17.09 -2.81
CA GLU A 223 21.27 -15.74 -3.37
C GLU A 223 19.87 -15.19 -3.69
N ASP A 224 18.85 -16.06 -3.72
CA ASP A 224 17.45 -15.71 -3.92
C ASP A 224 16.72 -15.40 -2.60
N ILE A 225 17.33 -15.66 -1.43
CA ILE A 225 16.68 -15.46 -0.13
C ILE A 225 16.55 -13.96 0.16
N LEU A 226 15.35 -13.44 -0.08
CA LEU A 226 14.98 -12.04 0.18
C LEU A 226 15.10 -11.74 1.68
N TRP A 227 15.81 -10.67 2.04
CA TRP A 227 15.99 -10.22 3.42
C TRP A 227 16.54 -11.29 4.38
N ARG A 228 17.41 -12.20 3.91
CA ARG A 228 18.04 -13.24 4.75
C ARG A 228 18.60 -12.68 6.06
N GLY A 229 19.44 -11.64 5.99
CA GLY A 229 20.06 -11.05 7.18
C GLY A 229 19.05 -10.41 8.16
N GLU A 230 17.95 -9.83 7.66
CA GLU A 230 16.91 -9.27 8.52
C GLU A 230 16.06 -10.37 9.17
N LEU A 231 15.78 -11.45 8.44
CA LEU A 231 15.08 -12.62 8.97
C LEU A 231 15.92 -13.34 10.04
N ASP A 232 17.22 -13.50 9.81
CA ASP A 232 18.16 -14.13 10.76
C ASP A 232 18.30 -13.30 12.05
N GLN A 233 18.20 -11.97 11.97
CA GLN A 233 18.22 -11.09 13.15
C GLN A 233 16.94 -11.16 14.00
N LEU A 234 15.81 -11.54 13.40
CA LEU A 234 14.53 -11.65 14.11
C LEU A 234 14.27 -13.03 14.72
N ALA A 235 14.95 -14.08 14.23
CA ALA A 235 14.77 -15.47 14.64
C ALA A 235 15.47 -15.79 15.98
#